data_AF-E9SXM7-F1
#
_entry.id   AF-E9SXM7-F1
#
_cell.length_a   1.000
_cell.length_b   1.000
_cell.length_c   1.000
_cell.angle_alpha   90.00
_cell.angle_beta   90.00
_cell.angle_gamma   90.00
#
_symmetry.space_group_name_H-M   'P 1'
#
loop_
_entity.id
_entity.type
_entity.pdbx_description
1 polymer ?
#
loop_
_entity_poly.entity_id
_entity_poly.type
_entity_poly.pdbx_seq_one_letter_code
_entity_poly.pdbx_strand_id
1 'polypeptide(L)'
;MTSPDLLDSLHQLKVQVYKGQPAPYQHVVLLWAIDRAHTGKPRMSRFSEVKDELGGALAPFALAKTPPNPANPWVALGQSPWWELEAAIPYKLVAERDLAAGLSVATYDRVRGDAAFARQAVDSISRIIGHHSAYPALWKSLSLSDLAPPPSRTSPDCC
;
A
#
# COMPACT_ATOMS: atom_id res chain seq x y z
N MET A 1 -7.00 -18.69 -0.03
CA MET A 1 -5.68 -18.14 -0.39
C MET A 1 -4.78 -18.21 0.83
N THR A 2 -3.56 -18.73 0.69
CA THR A 2 -2.62 -18.87 1.81
C THR A 2 -1.84 -17.58 2.05
N SER A 3 -1.10 -17.48 3.16
CA SER A 3 -0.28 -16.29 3.45
C SER A 3 0.85 -16.09 2.42
N PRO A 4 1.59 -17.14 1.97
CA PRO A 4 2.54 -17.02 0.87
C PRO A 4 1.90 -16.50 -0.43
N ASP A 5 0.76 -17.08 -0.85
CA ASP A 5 0.07 -16.64 -2.08
C ASP A 5 -0.33 -15.15 -2.01
N LEU A 6 -0.76 -14.70 -0.82
CA LEU A 6 -1.14 -13.33 -0.59
C LEU A 6 0.08 -12.40 -0.71
N LEU A 7 1.22 -12.75 -0.11
CA LEU A 7 2.48 -11.99 -0.25
C LEU A 7 2.96 -11.94 -1.70
N ASP A 8 2.94 -13.07 -2.41
CA ASP A 8 3.35 -13.15 -3.81
C ASP A 8 2.47 -12.27 -4.71
N SER A 9 1.19 -12.13 -4.39
CA SER A 9 0.28 -11.27 -5.15
C SER A 9 0.64 -9.76 -5.11
N LEU A 10 1.46 -9.31 -4.14
CA LEU A 10 2.00 -7.93 -4.11
C LEU A 10 2.92 -7.64 -5.31
N HIS A 11 3.65 -8.66 -5.78
CA HIS A 11 4.50 -8.55 -6.96
C HIS A 11 3.71 -8.63 -8.27
N GLN A 12 2.48 -9.14 -8.22
CA GLN A 12 1.62 -9.35 -9.38
C GLN A 12 0.56 -8.26 -9.55
N LEU A 13 0.62 -7.19 -8.76
CA LEU A 13 -0.29 -6.05 -8.93
C LEU A 13 -0.16 -5.47 -10.34
N LYS A 14 -1.31 -5.34 -11.02
CA LYS A 14 -1.38 -4.72 -12.35
C LYS A 14 -1.22 -3.20 -12.23
N VAL A 15 0.02 -2.75 -12.11
CA VAL A 15 0.37 -1.34 -12.02
C VAL A 15 0.48 -0.69 -13.40
N GLN A 16 0.13 0.60 -13.48
CA GLN A 16 0.38 1.39 -14.69
C GLN A 16 1.89 1.57 -14.89
N VAL A 17 2.34 1.66 -16.14
CA VAL A 17 3.73 1.95 -16.48
C VAL A 17 3.79 3.32 -17.15
N TYR A 18 4.68 4.19 -16.66
CA TYR A 18 4.91 5.52 -17.21
C TYR A 18 6.38 5.66 -17.60
N LYS A 19 6.64 5.95 -18.88
CA LYS A 19 8.01 6.07 -19.44
C LYS A 19 8.94 4.90 -19.06
N GLY A 20 8.39 3.68 -19.06
CA GLY A 20 9.14 2.46 -18.73
C GLY A 20 9.28 2.18 -17.23
N GLN A 21 8.75 3.03 -16.35
CA GLN A 21 8.76 2.80 -14.90
C GLN A 21 7.38 2.40 -14.38
N PRO A 22 7.27 1.31 -13.60
CA PRO A 22 6.02 0.94 -12.95
C PRO A 22 5.63 1.98 -11.89
N ALA A 23 4.36 2.36 -11.87
CA ALA A 23 3.82 3.35 -10.95
C ALA A 23 3.68 2.75 -9.54
N PRO A 24 4.27 3.38 -8.50
CA PRO A 24 4.29 2.83 -7.15
C PRO A 24 2.97 3.04 -6.38
N TYR A 25 1.98 3.68 -6.99
CA TYR A 25 0.82 4.22 -6.29
C TYR A 25 -0.01 3.17 -5.54
N GLN A 26 -0.23 2.00 -6.12
CA GLN A 26 -0.98 0.92 -5.46
C GLN A 26 -0.22 0.39 -4.23
N HIS A 27 1.10 0.23 -4.34
CA HIS A 27 1.96 -0.18 -3.24
C HIS A 27 2.01 0.87 -2.12
N VAL A 28 2.03 2.17 -2.46
CA VAL A 28 1.94 3.26 -1.47
C VAL A 28 0.60 3.20 -0.73
N VAL A 29 -0.52 3.00 -1.43
CA VAL A 29 -1.84 2.87 -0.78
C VAL A 29 -1.90 1.63 0.13
N LEU A 30 -1.33 0.50 -0.29
CA LEU A 30 -1.28 -0.69 0.56
C LEU A 30 -0.42 -0.49 1.81
N LEU A 31 0.73 0.18 1.69
CA LEU A 31 1.59 0.46 2.85
C LEU A 31 0.88 1.38 3.86
N TRP A 32 0.20 2.42 3.37
CA TRP A 32 -0.66 3.28 4.19
C TRP A 32 -1.81 2.50 4.86
N ALA A 33 -2.43 1.55 4.15
CA ALA A 33 -3.52 0.76 4.72
C ALA A 33 -3.05 -0.26 5.77
N ILE A 34 -1.84 -0.82 5.59
CA ILE A 34 -1.19 -1.69 6.57
C ILE A 34 -0.90 -0.89 7.85
N ASP A 35 -0.37 0.33 7.73
CA ASP A 35 -0.16 1.24 8.88
C ASP A 35 -1.46 1.51 9.66
N ARG A 36 -2.56 1.78 8.95
CA ARG A 36 -3.87 1.96 9.57
C ARG A 36 -4.34 0.72 10.32
N ALA A 37 -4.23 -0.46 9.70
CA ALA A 37 -4.60 -1.70 10.36
C ALA A 37 -3.74 -1.97 11.61
N HIS A 38 -2.43 -1.73 11.50
CA HIS A 38 -1.46 -1.86 12.59
C HIS A 38 -1.77 -0.92 13.77
N THR A 39 -2.16 0.33 13.49
CA THR A 39 -2.53 1.34 14.49
C THR A 39 -3.99 1.23 14.97
N GLY A 40 -4.69 0.15 14.57
CA GLY A 40 -6.03 -0.16 15.04
C GLY A 40 -7.15 0.66 14.43
N LYS A 41 -6.89 1.37 13.32
CA LYS A 41 -7.90 2.13 12.57
C LYS A 41 -8.91 1.19 11.90
N PRO A 42 -10.12 1.70 11.55
CA PRO A 42 -11.12 0.91 10.84
C PRO A 42 -10.60 0.29 9.54
N ARG A 43 -11.04 -0.93 9.24
CA ARG A 43 -10.64 -1.67 8.02
C ARG A 43 -11.00 -0.94 6.73
N MET A 44 -12.22 -0.41 6.67
CA MET A 44 -12.72 0.38 5.54
C MET A 44 -12.82 1.84 5.96
N SER A 45 -12.58 2.75 5.02
CA SER A 45 -12.80 4.19 5.21
C SER A 45 -13.47 4.77 3.98
N ARG A 46 -14.29 5.81 4.18
CA ARG A 46 -14.89 6.53 3.06
C ARG A 46 -13.80 7.32 2.33
N PHE A 47 -13.87 7.40 1.00
CA PHE A 47 -12.82 8.06 0.23
C PHE A 47 -12.63 9.52 0.64
N SER A 48 -13.72 10.23 0.94
CA SER A 48 -13.72 11.63 1.38
C SER A 48 -12.95 11.86 2.67
N GLU A 49 -12.94 10.88 3.59
CA GLU A 49 -12.26 10.94 4.88
C GLU A 49 -10.74 10.82 4.74
N VAL A 50 -10.27 10.12 3.71
CA VAL A 50 -8.85 9.74 3.57
C VAL A 50 -8.18 10.31 2.32
N LYS A 51 -8.92 10.96 1.42
CA LYS A 51 -8.39 11.50 0.15
C LYS A 51 -7.19 12.43 0.35
N ASP A 52 -7.19 13.23 1.41
CA ASP A 52 -6.15 14.23 1.67
C ASP A 52 -4.90 13.55 2.25
N GLU A 53 -5.06 12.56 3.16
CA GLU A 53 -3.97 11.71 3.64
C GLU A 53 -3.30 10.96 2.48
N LEU A 54 -4.10 10.33 1.62
CA LEU A 54 -3.62 9.61 0.45
C LEU A 54 -2.96 10.54 -0.57
N GLY A 55 -3.53 11.74 -0.78
CA GLY A 55 -2.94 12.77 -1.62
C GLY A 55 -1.54 13.16 -1.15
N GLY A 56 -1.38 13.38 0.16
CA GLY A 56 -0.09 13.66 0.78
C GLY A 56 0.91 12.51 0.63
N ALA A 57 0.47 11.27 0.83
CA ALA A 57 1.32 10.09 0.69
C ALA A 57 1.76 9.84 -0.77
N LEU A 58 0.88 10.10 -1.74
CA LEU A 58 1.12 9.82 -3.16
C LEU A 58 1.83 10.95 -3.91
N ALA A 59 1.64 12.21 -3.52
CA ALA A 59 2.19 13.36 -4.22
C ALA A 59 3.73 13.31 -4.42
N PRO A 60 4.54 12.89 -3.43
CA PRO A 60 5.99 12.74 -3.59
C PRO A 60 6.41 11.68 -4.63
N PHE A 61 5.52 10.75 -4.98
CA PHE A 61 5.77 9.70 -5.97
C PHE A 61 5.31 10.07 -7.39
N ALA A 62 4.91 11.32 -7.62
CA ALA A 62 4.39 11.75 -8.91
C ALA A 62 5.41 11.51 -10.05
N LEU A 63 5.02 10.70 -11.02
CA LEU A 63 5.82 10.43 -12.23
C LEU A 63 5.69 11.54 -13.30
N ALA A 64 4.77 12.47 -13.11
CA ALA A 64 4.49 13.60 -14.00
C ALA A 64 4.44 14.91 -13.21
N LYS A 65 4.29 16.05 -13.91
CA LYS A 65 4.21 17.38 -13.28
C LYS A 65 3.03 17.53 -12.31
N THR A 66 1.97 16.75 -12.49
CA THR A 66 0.78 16.77 -11.66
C THR A 66 0.77 15.58 -10.70
N PRO A 67 0.37 15.77 -9.43
CA PRO A 67 0.17 14.68 -8.49
C PRO A 67 -0.80 13.62 -9.03
N PRO A 68 -0.60 12.33 -8.69
CA PRO A 68 -1.54 11.28 -9.04
C PRO A 68 -2.88 11.50 -8.32
N ASN A 69 -3.99 11.19 -8.99
CA ASN A 69 -5.30 11.18 -8.36
C ASN A 69 -5.43 9.95 -7.44
N PRO A 70 -5.66 10.10 -6.12
CA PRO A 70 -5.77 8.98 -5.20
C PRO A 70 -6.89 7.98 -5.53
N ALA A 71 -7.95 8.41 -6.22
CA ALA A 71 -9.05 7.54 -6.62
C ALA A 71 -8.61 6.45 -7.62
N ASN A 72 -7.54 6.68 -8.38
CA ASN A 72 -7.04 5.72 -9.36
C ASN A 72 -6.45 4.46 -8.69
N PRO A 73 -5.41 4.53 -7.83
CA PRO A 73 -4.93 3.36 -7.11
C PRO A 73 -5.98 2.78 -6.15
N TRP A 74 -6.88 3.60 -5.59
CA TRP A 74 -7.99 3.15 -4.74
C TRP A 74 -8.93 2.15 -5.44
N VAL A 75 -9.29 2.40 -6.70
CA VAL A 75 -10.13 1.49 -7.50
C VAL A 75 -9.31 0.38 -8.16
N ALA A 76 -8.11 0.69 -8.66
CA ALA A 76 -7.25 -0.30 -9.31
C ALA A 76 -6.89 -1.46 -8.38
N LEU A 77 -6.76 -1.18 -7.07
CA LEU A 77 -6.57 -2.21 -6.05
C LEU A 77 -7.74 -3.18 -5.91
N GLY A 78 -8.97 -2.83 -6.34
CA GLY A 78 -10.10 -3.76 -6.32
C GLY A 78 -9.95 -5.00 -7.21
N GLN A 79 -8.88 -5.08 -8.02
CA GLN A 79 -8.49 -6.27 -8.77
C GLN A 79 -7.48 -7.16 -8.01
N SER A 80 -7.08 -6.75 -6.80
CA SER A 80 -6.13 -7.43 -5.93
C SER A 80 -6.87 -8.09 -4.76
N PRO A 81 -6.41 -9.25 -4.28
CA PRO A 81 -6.98 -9.86 -3.09
C PRO A 81 -6.68 -9.09 -1.79
N TRP A 82 -5.81 -8.07 -1.84
CA TRP A 82 -5.47 -7.23 -0.70
C TRP A 82 -6.55 -6.21 -0.36
N TRP A 83 -7.45 -5.90 -1.29
CA TRP A 83 -8.31 -4.74 -1.21
C TRP A 83 -9.77 -5.09 -1.45
N GLU A 84 -10.66 -4.38 -0.77
CA GLU A 84 -12.09 -4.55 -0.88
C GLU A 84 -12.73 -3.18 -1.12
N LEU A 85 -13.55 -3.11 -2.17
CA LEU A 85 -14.38 -1.95 -2.48
C LEU A 85 -15.81 -2.25 -2.05
N GLU A 86 -16.49 -1.28 -1.45
CA GLU A 86 -17.93 -1.37 -1.14
C GLU A 86 -18.77 -1.65 -2.39
N ALA A 87 -18.36 -1.10 -3.54
CA ALA A 87 -18.97 -1.33 -4.84
C ALA A 87 -17.93 -1.18 -5.96
N ALA A 88 -18.10 -1.95 -7.03
CA ALA A 88 -17.28 -1.81 -8.24
C ALA A 88 -17.78 -0.64 -9.09
N ILE A 89 -17.08 0.50 -9.05
CA ILE A 89 -17.41 1.69 -9.83
C ILE A 89 -16.17 2.27 -10.54
N PRO A 90 -16.33 3.00 -11.64
CA PRO A 90 -15.24 3.75 -12.27
C PRO A 90 -14.60 4.76 -11.31
N TYR A 91 -13.27 4.95 -11.38
CA TYR A 91 -12.53 5.86 -10.48
C TYR A 91 -13.07 7.30 -10.48
N LYS A 92 -13.64 7.76 -11.60
CA LYS A 92 -14.20 9.11 -11.73
C LYS A 92 -15.39 9.34 -10.79
N LEU A 93 -16.10 8.27 -10.43
CA LEU A 93 -17.28 8.33 -9.55
C LEU A 93 -16.93 8.13 -8.07
N VAL A 94 -15.68 7.80 -7.72
CA VAL A 94 -15.26 7.52 -6.33
C VAL A 94 -15.48 8.70 -5.42
N ALA A 95 -15.07 9.90 -5.86
CA ALA A 95 -15.24 11.11 -5.09
C ALA A 95 -16.72 11.53 -5.01
N GLU A 96 -17.48 11.34 -6.08
CA GLU A 96 -18.91 11.68 -6.14
C GLU A 96 -19.78 10.76 -5.28
N ARG A 97 -19.42 9.47 -5.22
CA ARG A 97 -20.16 8.43 -4.48
C ARG A 97 -19.60 8.14 -3.10
N ASP A 98 -18.51 8.81 -2.75
CA ASP A 98 -17.78 8.61 -1.50
C ASP A 98 -17.54 7.12 -1.17
N LEU A 99 -16.94 6.42 -2.14
CA LEU A 99 -16.84 4.97 -2.11
C LEU A 99 -15.95 4.50 -0.96
N ALA A 100 -16.50 3.67 -0.07
CA ALA A 100 -15.71 3.06 0.98
C ALA A 100 -14.82 1.94 0.43
N ALA A 101 -13.58 1.88 0.90
CA ALA A 101 -12.68 0.79 0.61
C ALA A 101 -11.62 0.62 1.70
N GLY A 102 -10.88 -0.48 1.62
CA GLY A 102 -9.77 -0.75 2.51
C GLY A 102 -9.20 -2.14 2.30
N LEU A 103 -8.42 -2.61 3.26
CA LEU A 103 -7.90 -3.98 3.21
C LEU A 103 -9.06 -4.98 3.18
N SER A 104 -8.90 -6.05 2.40
CA SER A 104 -9.82 -7.18 2.46
C SER A 104 -9.85 -7.76 3.87
N VAL A 105 -10.99 -8.33 4.28
CA VAL A 105 -11.14 -8.93 5.63
C VAL A 105 -9.97 -9.86 5.97
N ALA A 106 -9.66 -10.78 5.04
CA ALA A 106 -8.58 -11.76 5.20
C ALA A 106 -7.19 -11.13 5.37
N THR A 107 -6.95 -9.96 4.76
CA THR A 107 -5.67 -9.24 4.87
C THR A 107 -5.61 -8.43 6.15
N TYR A 108 -6.69 -7.71 6.47
CA TYR A 108 -6.79 -6.91 7.69
C TYR A 108 -6.60 -7.78 8.95
N ASP A 109 -7.29 -8.92 9.01
CA ASP A 109 -7.18 -9.84 10.15
C ASP A 109 -5.76 -10.41 10.30
N ARG A 110 -5.08 -10.71 9.19
CA ARG A 110 -3.68 -11.16 9.20
C ARG A 110 -2.72 -10.07 9.66
N VAL A 111 -2.87 -8.85 9.14
CA VAL A 111 -2.01 -7.72 9.54
C VAL A 111 -2.15 -7.44 11.04
N ARG A 112 -3.36 -7.58 11.60
CA ARG A 112 -3.60 -7.37 13.04
C ARG A 112 -3.24 -8.56 13.92
N GLY A 113 -3.45 -9.78 13.43
CA GLY A 113 -3.30 -11.00 14.22
C GLY A 113 -1.93 -11.67 14.10
N ASP A 114 -1.16 -11.36 13.05
CA ASP A 114 0.13 -11.98 12.76
C ASP A 114 1.18 -10.92 12.43
N ALA A 115 1.97 -10.54 13.44
CA ALA A 115 3.05 -9.57 13.29
C ALA A 115 4.15 -10.02 12.32
N ALA A 116 4.39 -11.34 12.19
CA ALA A 116 5.38 -11.86 11.24
C ALA A 116 4.88 -11.69 9.80
N PHE A 117 3.59 -11.91 9.57
CA PHE A 117 2.97 -11.61 8.27
C PHE A 117 3.01 -10.11 7.98
N ALA A 118 2.64 -9.24 8.93
CA ALA A 118 2.67 -7.79 8.74
C ALA A 118 4.08 -7.28 8.36
N ARG A 119 5.13 -7.77 9.05
CA ARG A 119 6.53 -7.47 8.72
C ARG A 119 6.91 -7.93 7.31
N GLN A 120 6.52 -9.15 6.93
CA GLN A 120 6.79 -9.66 5.58
C GLN A 120 6.07 -8.85 4.50
N ALA A 121 4.82 -8.45 4.73
CA ALA A 121 4.08 -7.59 3.81
C ALA A 121 4.75 -6.23 3.61
N VAL A 122 5.16 -5.59 4.72
CA VAL A 122 5.90 -4.33 4.70
C VAL A 122 7.23 -4.48 3.97
N ASP A 123 8.02 -5.52 4.28
CA ASP A 123 9.31 -5.79 3.63
C ASP A 123 9.14 -6.05 2.12
N SER A 124 8.17 -6.87 1.71
CA SER A 124 7.86 -7.10 0.30
C SER A 124 7.52 -5.81 -0.44
N ILE A 125 6.66 -4.95 0.13
CA ILE A 125 6.35 -3.64 -0.47
C ILE A 125 7.60 -2.75 -0.50
N SER A 126 8.38 -2.73 0.58
CA SER A 126 9.60 -1.93 0.70
C SER A 126 10.63 -2.31 -0.36
N ARG A 127 10.77 -3.60 -0.68
CA ARG A 127 11.67 -4.05 -1.77
C ARG A 127 11.20 -3.60 -3.15
N ILE A 128 9.89 -3.44 -3.35
CA ILE A 128 9.30 -3.01 -4.63
C ILE A 128 9.47 -1.50 -4.84
N ILE A 129 9.17 -0.68 -3.84
CA ILE A 129 9.15 0.79 -4.01
C ILE A 129 10.30 1.52 -3.29
N GLY A 130 11.14 0.80 -2.55
CA GLY A 130 12.16 1.38 -1.67
C GLY A 130 13.29 2.11 -2.38
N HIS A 131 13.52 1.81 -3.66
CA HIS A 131 14.48 2.52 -4.50
C HIS A 131 13.97 3.89 -4.97
N HIS A 132 12.69 4.21 -4.75
CA HIS A 132 12.13 5.51 -5.11
C HIS A 132 12.62 6.59 -4.14
N SER A 133 13.07 7.74 -4.65
CA SER A 133 13.66 8.82 -3.83
C SER A 133 12.71 9.37 -2.75
N ALA A 134 11.40 9.27 -2.97
CA ALA A 134 10.37 9.69 -2.01
C ALA A 134 10.06 8.66 -0.91
N TYR A 135 10.53 7.40 -1.05
CA TYR A 135 10.23 6.34 -0.10
C TYR A 135 10.67 6.66 1.35
N PRO A 136 11.87 7.21 1.61
CA PRO A 136 12.28 7.56 2.97
C PRO A 136 11.36 8.58 3.65
N ALA A 137 10.73 9.48 2.90
CA ALA A 137 9.79 10.45 3.43
C ALA A 137 8.46 9.79 3.81
N LEU A 138 7.94 8.92 2.93
CA LEU A 138 6.76 8.10 3.23
C LEU A 138 6.99 7.25 4.49
N TRP A 139 8.12 6.54 4.56
CA TRP A 139 8.45 5.69 5.70
C TRP A 139 8.41 6.45 7.04
N LYS A 140 8.97 7.67 7.08
CA LYS A 140 8.98 8.53 8.28
C LYS A 140 7.58 9.01 8.69
N SER A 141 6.64 9.09 7.76
CA SER A 141 5.26 9.52 8.05
C SER A 141 4.37 8.40 8.61
N LEU A 142 4.79 7.13 8.47
CA LEU A 142 4.02 5.97 8.88
C LEU A 142 4.49 5.45 10.25
N SER A 143 3.56 4.88 11.02
CA SER A 143 3.81 4.24 12.32
C SER A 143 4.19 2.75 12.14
N LEU A 144 5.07 2.47 11.17
CA LEU A 144 5.53 1.12 10.80
C LEU A 144 6.94 0.79 11.28
N SER A 145 7.54 1.65 12.14
CA SER A 145 8.93 1.47 12.60
C SER A 145 9.17 0.13 13.29
N ASP A 146 8.20 -0.39 14.04
CA ASP A 146 8.29 -1.70 14.72
C ASP A 146 8.09 -2.90 13.76
N LEU A 147 7.62 -2.62 12.55
CA LEU A 147 7.46 -3.55 11.44
C LEU A 147 8.61 -3.43 10.41
N ALA A 148 9.59 -2.57 10.66
CA ALA A 148 10.78 -2.48 9.82
C ALA A 148 11.43 -3.85 9.67
N PRO A 149 11.85 -4.25 8.45
CA PRO A 149 12.73 -5.40 8.33
C PRO A 149 13.97 -5.13 9.18
N PRO A 150 14.45 -6.13 9.97
CA PRO A 150 15.70 -5.95 10.70
C PRO A 150 16.79 -5.53 9.69
N PRO A 151 17.71 -4.63 10.07
CA PRO A 151 18.81 -4.29 9.20
C PRO A 151 19.46 -5.59 8.78
N SER A 152 19.56 -5.83 7.47
CA SER A 152 20.18 -7.03 6.93
C SER A 152 21.51 -7.18 7.65
N ARG A 153 21.69 -8.26 8.41
CA ARG A 153 23.01 -8.63 8.90
C ARG A 153 23.81 -8.90 7.64
N THR A 154 24.55 -7.90 7.16
CA THR A 154 25.76 -8.14 6.41
C THR A 154 26.58 -9.07 7.30
N SER A 155 26.57 -10.36 6.97
CA SER A 155 27.57 -11.28 7.50
C SER A 155 28.92 -10.61 7.25
N PRO A 156 29.71 -10.31 8.29
CA PRO A 156 31.11 -10.08 8.06
C PRO A 156 31.65 -11.37 7.45
N ASP A 157 32.28 -11.25 6.29
CA ASP A 157 32.99 -12.33 5.62
C ASP A 157 33.73 -13.20 6.65
N CYS A 158 33.38 -14.48 6.67
CA CYS A 158 34.19 -15.49 7.33
C CYS A 158 35.32 -15.89 6.39
N CYS A 159 36.55 -15.68 6.90
CA CYS A 159 37.84 -16.25 6.47
C CYS A 159 38.51 -15.66 5.22
#